data_AF-A0A847D1Y6-F1
#
_entry.id   AF-A0A847D1Y6-F1
#
_cell.length_a   1.000
_cell.length_b   1.000
_cell.length_c   1.000
_cell.angle_alpha   90.00
_cell.angle_beta   90.00
_cell.angle_gamma   90.00
#
_symmetry.space_group_name_H-M   'P 1'
#
loop_
_entity.id
_entity.type
_entity.pdbx_description
1 polymer ?
#
loop_
_entity_poly.entity_id
_entity_poly.type
_entity_poly.pdbx_seq_one_letter_code
_entity_poly.pdbx_strand_id
1 'polypeptide(L)'
;MKNKIKYNSYEGMGFIESLIAIMVVGVASVVLMRIAASTMSDAVENERIDKMTQYAVEGANMAENIVQEFYEYPTSSDAISFFNKIAPSFPTNIKCFIPDTTNSGVFEFKKDDDFKILTISSLTIETINIHREDFEDAEIMTNNVGSGFFRYACFYPYTASTDKQINVGIVVGHLASEGTYTARRNVKHYIYSTVIPLR
;
A
#
# COMPACT_ATOMS: atom_id res chain seq x y z
N MET A 1 -12.22 79.25 -42.16
CA MET A 1 -11.15 78.71 -41.28
C MET A 1 -11.72 77.54 -40.49
N LYS A 2 -11.20 76.32 -40.71
CA LYS A 2 -11.55 75.13 -39.90
C LYS A 2 -10.32 74.76 -39.08
N ASN A 3 -10.38 74.98 -37.77
CA ASN A 3 -9.35 74.52 -36.83
C ASN A 3 -9.42 72.99 -36.73
N LYS A 4 -8.38 72.30 -37.22
CA LYS A 4 -8.20 70.87 -36.97
C LYS A 4 -7.51 70.70 -35.61
N ILE A 5 -8.23 70.17 -34.64
CA ILE A 5 -7.67 69.73 -33.36
C ILE A 5 -6.81 68.49 -33.65
N LYS A 6 -5.49 68.58 -33.44
CA LYS A 6 -4.57 67.44 -33.52
C LYS A 6 -4.68 66.66 -32.21
N TYR A 7 -5.16 65.42 -32.29
CA TYR A 7 -5.00 64.46 -31.20
C TYR A 7 -3.58 63.88 -31.28
N ASN A 8 -2.75 64.14 -30.27
CA ASN A 8 -1.46 63.44 -30.14
C ASN A 8 -1.77 61.98 -29.77
N SER A 9 -1.50 61.03 -30.66
CA SER A 9 -1.57 59.61 -30.29
C SER A 9 -0.40 59.30 -29.37
N TYR A 10 -0.69 58.77 -28.19
CA TYR A 10 0.34 58.32 -27.25
C TYR A 10 1.08 57.11 -27.84
N GLU A 11 2.27 57.32 -28.40
CA GLU A 11 3.13 56.30 -29.05
C GLU A 11 3.68 55.22 -28.09
N GLY A 12 3.23 55.17 -26.83
CA GLY A 12 3.64 54.17 -25.83
C GLY A 12 2.54 53.20 -25.37
N MET A 13 1.30 53.32 -25.87
CA MET A 13 0.15 52.56 -25.32
C MET A 13 0.26 51.04 -25.57
N GLY A 14 0.72 50.62 -26.75
CA GLY A 14 0.89 49.20 -27.09
C GLY A 14 2.03 48.49 -26.34
N PHE A 15 3.06 49.23 -25.91
CA PHE A 15 4.15 48.68 -25.10
C PHE A 15 3.68 48.34 -23.68
N ILE A 16 2.88 49.22 -23.08
CA ILE A 16 2.30 49.01 -21.73
C ILE A 16 1.31 47.83 -21.77
N GLU A 17 0.47 47.74 -22.80
CA GLU A 17 -0.45 46.62 -22.99
C GLU A 17 0.28 45.29 -23.08
N SER A 18 1.39 45.25 -23.83
CA SER A 18 2.24 44.06 -23.95
C SER A 18 2.90 43.69 -22.61
N LEU A 19 3.31 44.68 -21.82
CA LEU A 19 3.92 44.46 -20.50
C LEU A 19 2.91 43.90 -19.49
N ILE A 20 1.69 44.45 -19.48
CA ILE A 20 0.58 43.92 -18.68
C ILE A 20 0.22 42.51 -19.14
N ALA A 21 0.16 42.26 -20.45
CA ALA A 21 -0.13 40.94 -21.00
C ALA A 21 0.91 39.90 -20.57
N ILE A 22 2.21 40.19 -20.67
CA ILE A 22 3.28 39.28 -20.22
C ILE A 22 3.18 39.02 -18.71
N MET A 23 2.87 40.04 -17.92
CA MET A 23 2.70 39.89 -16.46
C MET A 23 1.51 38.96 -16.13
N VAL A 24 0.36 39.17 -16.79
CA VAL A 24 -0.83 38.33 -16.60
C VAL A 24 -0.57 36.89 -17.08
N VAL A 25 0.08 36.71 -18.23
CA VAL A 25 0.46 35.39 -18.74
C VAL A 25 1.43 34.70 -17.78
N GLY A 26 2.43 35.40 -17.25
CA GLY A 26 3.38 34.84 -16.29
C GLY A 26 2.70 34.33 -15.02
N VAL A 27 1.77 35.11 -14.45
CA VAL A 27 1.00 34.68 -13.27
C VAL A 27 0.11 33.48 -13.62
N ALA A 28 -0.57 33.50 -14.76
CA ALA A 28 -1.41 32.39 -15.22
C ALA A 28 -0.61 31.09 -15.41
N SER A 29 0.59 31.17 -16.00
CA SER A 29 1.47 30.00 -16.19
C SER A 29 1.91 29.37 -14.87
N VAL A 30 2.25 30.16 -13.86
CA VAL A 30 2.63 29.64 -12.53
C VAL A 30 1.46 28.95 -11.85
N VAL A 31 0.25 29.52 -11.95
CA VAL A 31 -0.96 28.89 -11.41
C VAL A 31 -1.24 27.56 -12.09
N LEU A 32 -1.17 27.51 -13.42
CA LEU A 32 -1.37 26.28 -14.18
C LEU A 32 -0.33 25.20 -13.83
N MET A 33 0.94 25.58 -13.67
CA MET A 33 2.00 24.66 -13.26
C MET A 33 1.75 24.10 -11.85
N ARG A 34 1.25 24.92 -10.91
CA ARG A 34 0.90 24.45 -9.56
C ARG A 34 -0.24 23.45 -9.59
N ILE A 35 -1.26 23.70 -10.41
CA ILE A 35 -2.39 22.76 -10.60
C ILE A 35 -1.87 21.46 -11.19
N ALA A 36 -1.09 21.53 -12.27
CA ALA A 36 -0.50 20.35 -12.92
C ALA A 36 0.37 19.53 -11.97
N ALA A 37 1.22 20.18 -11.17
CA ALA A 37 2.07 19.51 -10.19
C ALA A 37 1.24 18.84 -9.07
N SER A 38 0.16 19.48 -8.62
CA SER A 38 -0.76 18.87 -7.65
C SER A 38 -1.44 17.63 -8.23
N THR A 39 -2.02 17.75 -9.43
CA THR A 39 -2.71 16.62 -10.08
C THR A 39 -1.76 15.46 -10.36
N MET A 40 -0.51 15.71 -10.76
CA MET A 40 0.50 14.66 -10.92
C MET A 40 0.85 13.98 -9.59
N SER A 41 0.96 14.76 -8.51
CA SER A 41 1.19 14.21 -7.17
C SER A 41 0.03 13.31 -6.72
N ASP A 42 -1.20 13.77 -6.93
CA ASP A 42 -2.41 13.03 -6.56
C ASP A 42 -2.57 11.76 -7.41
N ALA A 43 -2.21 11.83 -8.70
CA ALA A 43 -2.20 10.66 -9.58
C ALA A 43 -1.20 9.59 -9.10
N VAL A 44 0.03 9.98 -8.72
CA VAL A 44 1.04 9.05 -8.19
C VAL A 44 0.59 8.45 -6.85
N GLU A 45 -0.07 9.23 -6.00
CA GLU A 45 -0.64 8.72 -4.74
C GLU A 45 -1.71 7.65 -5.02
N ASN A 46 -2.62 7.92 -5.94
CA ASN A 46 -3.66 6.96 -6.35
C ASN A 46 -3.06 5.68 -6.93
N GLU A 47 -2.07 5.78 -7.83
CA GLU A 47 -1.40 4.58 -8.37
C GLU A 47 -0.75 3.72 -7.28
N ARG A 48 -0.18 4.34 -6.24
CA ARG A 48 0.39 3.60 -5.10
C ARG A 48 -0.69 2.89 -4.30
N ILE A 49 -1.81 3.56 -4.03
CA ILE A 49 -2.95 2.96 -3.33
C ILE A 49 -3.48 1.77 -4.15
N ASP A 50 -3.71 1.96 -5.45
CA ASP A 50 -4.21 0.91 -6.34
C ASP A 50 -3.28 -0.31 -6.34
N LYS A 51 -1.96 -0.11 -6.46
CA LYS A 51 -0.98 -1.21 -6.35
C LYS A 51 -1.04 -1.92 -4.99
N MET A 52 -1.16 -1.19 -3.88
CA MET A 52 -1.30 -1.81 -2.56
C MET A 52 -2.58 -2.64 -2.46
N THR A 53 -3.70 -2.16 -3.01
CA THR A 53 -4.94 -2.95 -3.05
C THR A 53 -4.77 -4.21 -3.88
N GLN A 54 -4.11 -4.12 -5.05
CA GLN A 54 -3.82 -5.27 -5.89
C GLN A 54 -2.99 -6.31 -5.14
N TYR A 55 -1.89 -5.90 -4.50
CA TYR A 55 -1.05 -6.81 -3.73
C TYR A 55 -1.76 -7.39 -2.50
N ALA A 56 -2.71 -6.67 -1.92
CA ALA A 56 -3.49 -7.14 -0.79
C ALA A 56 -4.48 -8.23 -1.20
N VAL A 57 -5.17 -8.05 -2.34
CA VAL A 57 -6.06 -9.07 -2.91
C VAL A 57 -5.27 -10.28 -3.37
N GLU A 58 -4.12 -10.07 -4.01
CA GLU A 58 -3.21 -11.15 -4.39
C GLU A 58 -2.71 -11.92 -3.15
N GLY A 59 -2.31 -11.21 -2.09
CA GLY A 59 -1.91 -11.80 -0.82
C GLY A 59 -3.01 -12.60 -0.14
N ALA A 60 -4.26 -12.14 -0.24
CA ALA A 60 -5.42 -12.86 0.28
C ALA A 60 -5.61 -14.18 -0.43
N ASN A 61 -5.54 -14.17 -1.77
CA ASN A 61 -5.65 -15.40 -2.58
C ASN A 61 -4.50 -16.36 -2.29
N MET A 62 -3.27 -15.85 -2.12
CA MET A 62 -2.13 -16.68 -1.73
C MET A 62 -2.34 -17.32 -0.35
N ALA A 63 -2.70 -16.52 0.65
CA ALA A 63 -2.96 -17.02 2.00
C ALA A 63 -4.11 -18.04 2.03
N GLU A 64 -5.17 -17.81 1.27
CA GLU A 64 -6.29 -18.74 1.12
C GLU A 64 -5.83 -20.07 0.53
N ASN A 65 -5.11 -20.04 -0.59
CA ASN A 65 -4.61 -21.25 -1.25
C ASN A 65 -3.68 -22.05 -0.32
N ILE A 66 -2.73 -21.38 0.35
CA ILE A 66 -1.80 -22.03 1.27
C ILE A 66 -2.54 -22.70 2.44
N VAL A 67 -3.51 -22.00 3.03
CA VAL A 67 -4.28 -22.54 4.17
C VAL A 67 -5.19 -23.68 3.74
N GLN A 68 -5.81 -23.58 2.56
CA GLN A 68 -6.61 -24.67 2.01
C GLN A 68 -5.77 -25.92 1.76
N GLU A 69 -4.56 -25.76 1.21
CA GLU A 69 -3.62 -26.86 1.02
C GLU A 69 -3.20 -27.50 2.35
N PHE A 70 -2.88 -26.68 3.37
CA PHE A 70 -2.56 -27.19 4.71
C PHE A 70 -3.73 -27.92 5.37
N TYR A 71 -4.95 -27.51 5.09
CA TYR A 71 -6.14 -28.16 5.60
C TYR A 71 -6.44 -29.48 4.86
N GLU A 72 -6.19 -29.56 3.54
CA GLU A 72 -6.33 -30.78 2.75
C GLU A 72 -5.26 -31.83 3.12
N TYR A 73 -4.05 -31.38 3.45
CA TYR A 73 -2.92 -32.22 3.88
C TYR A 73 -2.47 -31.91 5.32
N PRO A 74 -3.31 -32.19 6.33
CA PRO A 74 -3.08 -31.78 7.72
C PRO A 74 -1.92 -32.53 8.39
N THR A 75 -1.44 -33.62 7.78
CA THR A 75 -0.32 -34.42 8.29
C THR A 75 1.04 -33.91 7.83
N SER A 76 1.08 -32.92 6.93
CA SER A 76 2.34 -32.28 6.54
C SER A 76 2.96 -31.55 7.74
N SER A 77 4.28 -31.61 7.86
CA SER A 77 5.01 -30.93 8.94
C SER A 77 4.72 -29.42 8.97
N ASP A 78 4.53 -28.84 7.79
CA ASP A 78 4.24 -27.42 7.61
C ASP A 78 2.83 -27.04 8.08
N ALA A 79 1.81 -27.84 7.73
CA ALA A 79 0.45 -27.62 8.23
C ALA A 79 0.40 -27.72 9.75
N ILE A 80 1.03 -28.75 10.32
CA ILE A 80 1.08 -28.94 11.78
C ILE A 80 1.76 -27.75 12.45
N SER A 81 2.93 -27.32 11.94
CA SER A 81 3.65 -26.16 12.47
C SER A 81 2.81 -24.89 12.36
N PHE A 82 2.18 -24.63 11.21
CA PHE A 82 1.33 -23.48 10.97
C PHE A 82 0.14 -23.43 11.95
N PHE A 83 -0.68 -24.49 12.01
CA PHE A 83 -1.86 -24.54 12.87
C PHE A 83 -1.49 -24.44 14.36
N ASN A 84 -0.37 -25.05 14.78
CA ASN A 84 0.13 -24.91 16.16
C ASN A 84 0.57 -23.48 16.48
N LYS A 85 1.09 -22.73 15.50
CA LYS A 85 1.53 -21.34 15.69
C LYS A 85 0.37 -20.36 15.76
N ILE A 86 -0.69 -20.59 14.99
CA ILE A 86 -1.90 -19.76 15.01
C ILE A 86 -2.90 -20.21 16.08
N ALA A 87 -2.66 -21.33 16.76
CA ALA A 87 -3.47 -21.75 17.89
C ALA A 87 -3.48 -20.66 18.99
N PRO A 88 -4.60 -20.52 19.73
CA PRO A 88 -4.68 -19.56 20.83
C PRO A 88 -3.62 -19.86 21.89
N SER A 89 -2.63 -18.98 21.96
CA SER A 89 -1.67 -18.90 23.07
C SER A 89 -2.05 -17.71 23.95
N PHE A 90 -1.74 -17.78 25.24
CA PHE A 90 -1.94 -16.65 26.14
C PHE A 90 -0.65 -15.83 26.24
N PRO A 91 -0.65 -14.51 25.99
CA PRO A 91 -1.79 -13.67 25.58
C PRO A 91 -2.19 -13.90 24.11
N THR A 92 -3.49 -13.72 23.80
CA THR A 92 -4.03 -13.90 22.44
C THR A 92 -3.46 -12.84 21.51
N ASN A 93 -2.60 -13.27 20.59
CA ASN A 93 -1.91 -12.40 19.67
C ASN A 93 -2.22 -12.78 18.22
N ILE A 94 -2.24 -11.78 17.34
CA ILE A 94 -2.29 -11.99 15.89
C ILE A 94 -0.90 -12.45 15.43
N LYS A 95 -0.87 -13.45 14.54
CA LYS A 95 0.37 -14.03 13.99
C LYS A 95 0.46 -13.73 12.51
N CYS A 96 1.49 -13.02 12.09
CA CYS A 96 1.67 -12.64 10.70
C CYS A 96 2.79 -13.41 10.02
N PHE A 97 2.52 -13.88 8.81
CA PHE A 97 3.43 -14.62 7.95
C PHE A 97 3.64 -13.85 6.66
N ILE A 98 4.73 -14.14 5.95
CA ILE A 98 5.06 -13.51 4.67
C ILE A 98 4.68 -14.50 3.56
N PRO A 99 3.60 -14.27 2.81
CA PRO A 99 3.27 -15.10 1.66
C PRO A 99 4.23 -14.78 0.51
N ASP A 100 4.88 -15.80 -0.01
CA ASP A 100 5.86 -15.74 -1.09
C ASP A 100 5.51 -16.73 -2.21
N THR A 101 6.08 -16.51 -3.37
CA THR A 101 6.01 -17.43 -4.50
C THR A 101 7.35 -18.09 -4.67
N THR A 102 7.39 -19.42 -4.58
CA THR A 102 8.58 -20.16 -5.00
C THR A 102 8.77 -20.00 -6.51
N ASN A 103 10.00 -20.17 -7.01
CA ASN A 103 10.34 -20.09 -8.45
C ASN A 103 9.49 -21.01 -9.35
N SER A 104 8.79 -21.98 -8.75
CA SER A 104 7.90 -22.95 -9.39
C SER A 104 6.44 -22.47 -9.54
N GLY A 105 6.10 -21.26 -9.07
CA GLY A 105 4.74 -20.72 -9.10
C GLY A 105 3.79 -21.29 -8.04
N VAL A 106 4.34 -21.99 -7.05
CA VAL A 106 3.60 -22.48 -5.87
C VAL A 106 3.61 -21.37 -4.81
N PHE A 107 2.49 -21.19 -4.12
CA PHE A 107 2.38 -20.25 -3.01
C PHE A 107 2.83 -20.92 -1.72
N GLU A 108 3.75 -20.30 -1.00
CA GLU A 108 4.22 -20.80 0.29
C GLU A 108 4.47 -19.62 1.24
N PHE A 109 4.41 -19.85 2.55
CA PHE A 109 4.92 -18.86 3.50
C PHE A 109 6.44 -18.96 3.58
N LYS A 110 7.13 -17.81 3.58
CA LYS A 110 8.59 -17.75 3.69
C LYS A 110 9.10 -18.41 4.97
N LYS A 111 10.10 -19.27 4.83
CA LYS A 111 10.78 -20.01 5.90
C LYS A 111 12.29 -19.77 5.78
N ASP A 112 12.95 -19.51 6.91
CA ASP A 112 14.42 -19.60 7.02
C ASP A 112 14.75 -20.97 7.64
N ASP A 113 14.61 -21.08 8.98
CA ASP A 113 14.62 -22.36 9.73
C ASP A 113 13.22 -22.77 10.21
N ASP A 114 12.33 -21.79 10.39
CA ASP A 114 10.93 -21.92 10.77
C ASP A 114 10.17 -20.75 10.12
N PHE A 115 8.84 -20.72 10.21
CA PHE A 115 8.06 -19.61 9.68
C PHE A 115 8.53 -18.28 10.29
N LYS A 116 8.82 -17.29 9.45
CA LYS A 116 9.09 -15.93 9.92
C LYS A 116 7.77 -15.31 10.40
N ILE A 117 7.64 -15.14 11.72
CA ILE A 117 6.39 -14.70 12.36
C ILE A 117 6.58 -13.35 13.02
N LEU A 118 5.74 -12.39 12.66
CA LEU A 118 5.52 -11.21 13.47
C LEU A 118 4.35 -11.48 14.42
N THR A 119 4.58 -11.33 15.72
CA THR A 119 3.52 -11.43 16.73
C THR A 119 3.07 -10.03 17.10
N ILE A 120 1.79 -9.74 16.90
CA ILE A 120 1.21 -8.45 17.24
C ILE A 120 0.36 -8.62 18.48
N SER A 121 0.68 -7.86 19.53
CA SER A 121 -0.03 -7.83 20.82
C SER A 121 -1.41 -7.14 20.75
N SER A 122 -1.96 -6.98 19.55
CA SER A 122 -3.26 -6.39 19.29
C SER A 122 -4.32 -7.45 19.03
N LEU A 123 -5.55 -7.15 19.43
CA LEU A 123 -6.75 -7.93 19.16
C LEU A 123 -7.48 -7.47 17.88
N THR A 124 -7.03 -6.40 17.25
CA THR A 124 -7.67 -5.81 16.07
C THR A 124 -6.67 -5.54 14.96
N ILE A 125 -6.98 -6.02 13.76
CA ILE A 125 -6.14 -5.82 12.57
C ILE A 125 -5.94 -4.33 12.23
N GLU A 126 -6.93 -3.48 12.49
CA GLU A 126 -6.87 -2.04 12.12
C GLU A 126 -5.81 -1.23 12.90
N THR A 127 -5.32 -1.78 14.02
CA THR A 127 -4.29 -1.17 14.85
C THR A 127 -2.91 -1.78 14.61
N ILE A 128 -2.78 -2.62 13.58
CA ILE A 128 -1.51 -3.18 13.14
C ILE A 128 -0.65 -2.04 12.55
N ASN A 129 0.16 -1.43 13.41
CA ASN A 129 1.28 -0.59 13.02
C ASN A 129 2.52 -1.47 12.97
N ILE A 130 2.92 -1.86 11.76
CA ILE A 130 4.16 -2.57 11.55
C ILE A 130 5.20 -1.54 11.09
N HIS A 131 6.37 -1.50 11.73
CA HIS A 131 7.37 -0.46 11.49
C HIS A 131 8.43 -0.92 10.50
N ARG A 132 9.12 0.03 9.86
CA ARG A 132 10.12 -0.22 8.82
C ARG A 132 11.19 -1.25 9.22
N GLU A 133 11.54 -1.25 10.50
CA GLU A 133 12.55 -2.12 11.12
C GLU A 133 12.12 -3.60 11.19
N ASP A 134 10.82 -3.89 11.07
CA ASP A 134 10.28 -5.25 11.15
C ASP A 134 10.33 -6.01 9.80
N PHE A 135 10.75 -5.34 8.72
CA PHE A 135 10.50 -5.78 7.33
C PHE A 135 11.71 -6.14 6.47
N GLU A 136 12.94 -6.18 7.00
CA GLU A 136 14.14 -6.44 6.17
C GLU A 136 14.01 -7.70 5.28
N ASP A 137 13.21 -8.69 5.70
CA ASP A 137 12.97 -9.92 4.92
C ASP A 137 11.58 -10.06 4.27
N ALA A 138 10.69 -9.08 4.43
CA ALA A 138 9.31 -9.10 3.86
C ALA A 138 9.16 -8.27 2.59
N GLU A 139 10.28 -7.85 2.02
CA GLU A 139 10.33 -7.13 0.75
C GLU A 139 9.70 -7.98 -0.36
N ILE A 140 8.63 -7.46 -0.97
CA ILE A 140 8.21 -7.93 -2.28
C ILE A 140 9.26 -7.40 -3.25
N MET A 141 10.13 -8.28 -3.76
CA MET A 141 11.10 -7.92 -4.80
C MET A 141 10.36 -7.60 -6.11
N THR A 142 9.85 -6.38 -6.24
CA THR A 142 9.43 -5.87 -7.53
C THR A 142 10.69 -5.53 -8.32
N ASN A 143 11.13 -6.45 -9.18
CA ASN A 143 12.25 -6.28 -10.13
C ASN A 143 12.07 -5.14 -11.15
N ASN A 144 11.17 -4.18 -10.93
CA ASN A 144 11.03 -3.03 -11.80
C ASN A 144 10.52 -1.78 -11.05
N VAL A 145 11.43 -0.81 -11.03
CA VAL A 145 11.24 0.64 -11.00
C VAL A 145 10.26 1.20 -9.95
N GLY A 146 10.84 1.55 -8.81
CA GLY A 146 10.31 2.57 -7.92
C GLY A 146 9.29 2.03 -6.93
N SER A 147 9.70 2.06 -5.66
CA SER A 147 8.86 1.93 -4.47
C SER A 147 8.61 0.45 -4.08
N GLY A 148 9.56 -0.14 -3.35
CA GLY A 148 9.41 -1.49 -2.79
C GLY A 148 8.26 -1.54 -1.78
N PHE A 149 7.46 -2.60 -1.85
CA PHE A 149 6.34 -2.85 -0.96
C PHE A 149 6.64 -4.07 -0.09
N PHE A 150 5.96 -4.17 1.04
CA PHE A 150 5.97 -5.38 1.85
C PHE A 150 4.55 -5.90 1.99
N ARG A 151 4.42 -7.19 2.29
CA ARG A 151 3.12 -7.83 2.49
C ARG A 151 3.17 -8.89 3.58
N TYR A 152 2.18 -8.84 4.46
CA TYR A 152 1.96 -9.83 5.51
C TYR A 152 0.55 -10.38 5.45
N ALA A 153 0.42 -11.68 5.73
CA ALA A 153 -0.84 -12.33 6.03
C ALA A 153 -0.90 -12.56 7.55
N CYS A 154 -1.75 -11.80 8.23
CA CYS A 154 -1.95 -11.79 9.68
C CYS A 154 -3.18 -12.61 10.06
N PHE A 155 -2.97 -13.72 10.74
CA PHE A 155 -4.03 -14.65 11.16
C PHE A 155 -4.45 -14.35 12.60
N TYR A 156 -5.77 -14.31 12.81
CA TYR A 156 -6.31 -14.33 14.16
C TYR A 156 -6.10 -15.71 14.81
N PRO A 157 -6.08 -15.78 16.15
CA PRO A 157 -6.07 -17.04 16.86
C PRO A 157 -7.18 -17.97 16.36
N TYR A 158 -6.81 -19.21 16.07
CA TYR A 158 -7.71 -20.22 15.51
C TYR A 158 -7.79 -21.44 16.42
N THR A 159 -9.01 -21.87 16.73
CA THR A 159 -9.29 -23.05 17.55
C THR A 159 -9.98 -24.13 16.72
N ALA A 160 -9.26 -25.21 16.42
CA ALA A 160 -9.73 -26.27 15.53
C ALA A 160 -11.04 -26.97 15.96
N SER A 161 -11.38 -26.95 17.25
CA SER A 161 -12.61 -27.58 17.75
C SER A 161 -13.88 -26.74 17.56
N THR A 162 -13.75 -25.41 17.37
CA THR A 162 -14.89 -24.48 17.35
C THR A 162 -14.98 -23.68 16.06
N ASP A 163 -13.85 -23.38 15.45
CA ASP A 163 -13.77 -22.41 14.38
C ASP A 163 -13.88 -23.12 13.03
N LYS A 164 -14.87 -22.73 12.23
CA LYS A 164 -15.08 -23.24 10.85
C LYS A 164 -14.41 -22.37 9.79
N GLN A 165 -13.78 -21.29 10.22
CA GLN A 165 -13.21 -20.27 9.36
C GLN A 165 -12.08 -19.56 10.10
N ILE A 166 -11.10 -19.09 9.35
CA ILE A 166 -9.97 -18.33 9.87
C ILE A 166 -10.07 -16.91 9.37
N ASN A 167 -10.11 -15.95 10.29
CA ASN A 167 -10.04 -14.54 9.93
C ASN A 167 -8.59 -14.17 9.63
N VAL A 168 -8.36 -13.44 8.54
CA VAL A 168 -7.02 -13.05 8.07
C VAL A 168 -7.02 -11.59 7.65
N GLY A 169 -5.99 -10.86 8.06
CA GLY A 169 -5.67 -9.51 7.59
C GLY A 169 -4.47 -9.52 6.69
N ILE A 170 -4.63 -9.07 5.45
CA ILE A 170 -3.51 -8.80 4.57
C ILE A 170 -3.08 -7.36 4.77
N VAL A 171 -1.87 -7.18 5.30
CA VAL A 171 -1.26 -5.86 5.50
C VAL A 171 -0.27 -5.64 4.38
N VAL A 172 -0.50 -4.59 3.59
CA VAL A 172 0.41 -4.15 2.53
C VAL A 172 0.86 -2.74 2.86
N GLY A 173 2.17 -2.53 2.82
CA GLY A 173 2.73 -1.22 3.03
C GLY A 173 3.87 -0.91 2.09
N HIS A 174 4.23 0.36 2.07
CA HIS A 174 5.23 0.91 1.19
C HIS A 174 6.51 1.16 1.98
N LEU A 175 7.64 0.55 1.59
CA LEU A 175 8.90 0.57 2.36
C LEU A 175 9.48 1.98 2.56
N ALA A 176 9.20 2.91 1.65
CA ALA A 176 9.66 4.30 1.79
C ALA A 176 8.73 5.16 2.68
N SER A 177 7.64 4.60 3.21
CA SER A 177 6.67 5.24 4.10
C SER A 177 6.68 4.57 5.47
N GLU A 178 6.46 5.33 6.53
CA GLU A 178 6.21 4.76 7.87
C GLU A 178 4.83 4.12 7.99
N GLY A 179 3.91 4.43 7.06
CA GLY A 179 2.61 3.77 6.99
C GLY A 179 1.56 4.23 8.00
N THR A 180 1.87 5.22 8.83
CA THR A 180 0.99 5.72 9.89
C THR A 180 -0.01 6.77 9.38
N TYR A 181 0.35 7.51 8.32
CA TYR A 181 -0.49 8.54 7.71
C TYR A 181 -0.29 8.60 6.20
N THR A 182 -1.30 9.14 5.50
CA THR A 182 -1.21 9.47 4.08
C THR A 182 -0.91 10.95 3.90
N ALA A 183 0.18 11.27 3.23
CA ALA A 183 0.61 12.60 2.81
C ALA A 183 1.38 12.49 1.48
N ARG A 184 1.65 13.61 0.80
CA ARG A 184 2.28 13.64 -0.55
C ARG A 184 3.42 12.64 -0.84
N ARG A 185 4.21 12.22 0.17
CA ARG A 185 5.28 11.22 0.02
C ARG A 185 5.06 9.92 0.78
N ASN A 186 4.15 9.91 1.76
CA ASN A 186 3.90 8.80 2.67
C ASN A 186 2.50 8.27 2.42
N VAL A 187 2.36 6.96 2.29
CA VAL A 187 1.06 6.33 2.16
C VAL A 187 0.82 5.47 3.38
N LYS A 188 -0.36 5.60 3.99
CA LYS A 188 -0.78 4.74 5.10
C LYS A 188 -0.78 3.28 4.64
N HIS A 189 -0.42 2.35 5.53
CA HIS A 189 -0.53 0.93 5.24
C HIS A 189 -1.98 0.57 4.90
N TYR A 190 -2.12 -0.22 3.85
CA TYR A 190 -3.40 -0.75 3.42
C TYR A 190 -3.63 -2.09 4.10
N ILE A 191 -4.84 -2.28 4.61
CA ILE A 191 -5.22 -3.44 5.38
C ILE A 191 -6.50 -4.01 4.77
N TYR A 192 -6.41 -5.25 4.31
CA TYR A 192 -7.52 -5.98 3.71
C TYR A 192 -7.89 -7.17 4.58
N SER A 193 -9.07 -7.13 5.20
CA SER A 193 -9.57 -8.23 6.02
C SER A 193 -10.38 -9.20 5.18
N THR A 194 -10.05 -10.48 5.25
CA THR A 194 -10.74 -11.59 4.59
C THR A 194 -10.99 -12.73 5.57
N VAL A 195 -11.86 -13.67 5.17
CA VAL A 195 -12.18 -14.88 5.94
C VAL A 195 -11.91 -16.08 5.05
N ILE A 196 -11.08 -17.01 5.53
CA ILE A 196 -10.79 -18.27 4.84
C ILE A 196 -11.73 -19.33 5.43
N PRO A 197 -12.69 -19.87 4.67
CA PRO A 197 -13.51 -20.98 5.13
C PRO A 197 -12.68 -22.27 5.13
N LEU A 198 -12.78 -23.05 6.21
CA LEU A 198 -12.21 -24.39 6.29
C LEU A 198 -13.32 -25.37 5.90
N ARG A 199 -13.17 -26.05 4.75
CA ARG A 199 -14.23 -26.89 4.17
C ARG A 199 -14.29 -28.31 4.71
#